data_AF-A0A527ZDE8-F1
#
_entry.id   AF-A0A527ZDE8-F1
#
_cell.length_a   1.000
_cell.length_b   1.000
_cell.length_c   1.000
_cell.angle_alpha   90.00
_cell.angle_beta   90.00
_cell.angle_gamma   90.00
#
_symmetry.space_group_name_H-M   'P 1'
#
loop_
_entity.id
_entity.type
_entity.pdbx_description
1 polymer ?
#
loop_
_entity_poly.entity_id
_entity_poly.type
_entity_poly.pdbx_seq_one_letter_code
_entity_poly.pdbx_strand_id
1 'polypeptide(L)' 'ASARSFLHNQVRSMVGSLKRVGEGGWTVADLKAALGARDRAACGQVAPPDGLFLVGVDYPKVD' A
#
# COMPACT_ATOMS: atom_id res chain seq x y z
N ALA A 1 -0.63 6.68 -5.94
CA ALA A 1 -0.61 7.17 -4.54
C ALA A 1 0.40 8.31 -4.45
N SER A 2 0.15 9.34 -3.65
CA SER A 2 1.11 10.42 -3.35
C SER A 2 1.17 10.62 -1.83
N ALA A 3 2.36 10.87 -1.30
CA ALA A 3 2.61 11.14 0.12
C ALA A 3 3.96 11.84 0.28
N ARG A 4 4.18 12.51 1.42
CA ARG A 4 5.47 13.10 1.78
C ARG A 4 6.61 12.07 1.86
N SER A 5 6.29 10.88 2.37
CA SER A 5 7.23 9.75 2.44
C SER A 5 6.46 8.44 2.53
N PHE A 6 7.17 7.34 2.25
CA PHE A 6 6.67 5.98 2.41
C PHE A 6 7.69 5.14 3.18
N LEU A 7 7.23 4.22 4.02
CA LEU A 7 8.07 3.21 4.65
C LEU A 7 8.53 2.16 3.62
N HIS A 8 9.56 1.41 3.98
CA HIS A 8 10.05 0.31 3.16
C HIS A 8 8.92 -0.71 2.88
N ASN A 9 8.69 -1.02 1.60
CA ASN A 9 7.61 -1.87 1.08
C ASN A 9 6.17 -1.39 1.35
N GLN A 10 5.93 -0.18 1.87
CA GLN A 10 4.58 0.26 2.25
C GLN A 10 3.58 0.20 1.07
N VAL A 11 3.94 0.81 -0.07
CA VAL A 11 3.06 0.84 -1.25
C VAL A 11 2.73 -0.56 -1.74
N ARG A 12 3.73 -1.43 -1.88
CA ARG A 12 3.55 -2.82 -2.33
C ARG A 12 2.74 -3.67 -1.34
N SER A 13 2.81 -3.37 -0.05
CA SER A 13 2.02 -4.04 0.99
C SER A 13 0.56 -3.63 0.95
N MET A 14 0.29 -2.33 0.74
CA MET A 14 -1.06 -1.82 0.53
C MET A 14 -1.67 -2.43 -0.74
N VAL A 15 -0.95 -2.43 -1.86
CA VAL A 15 -1.42 -3.00 -3.13
C VAL A 15 -1.72 -4.48 -3.00
N GLY A 16 -0.86 -5.27 -2.36
CA GLY A 16 -1.10 -6.69 -2.14
C GLY A 16 -2.32 -6.99 -1.27
N SER A 17 -2.58 -6.16 -0.25
CA SER A 17 -3.78 -6.25 0.58
C SER A 17 -5.04 -5.88 -0.19
N LEU A 18 -4.99 -4.80 -0.97
CA LEU A 18 -6.10 -4.37 -1.84
C LEU A 18 -6.43 -5.40 -2.93
N LYS A 19 -5.41 -6.07 -3.49
CA LYS A 19 -5.60 -7.18 -4.44
C LYS A 19 -6.44 -8.30 -3.84
N ARG A 20 -6.22 -8.68 -2.57
CA ARG A 20 -7.05 -9.69 -1.89
C ARG A 20 -8.52 -9.28 -1.82
N VAL A 21 -8.80 -7.99 -1.64
CA VAL A 21 -10.16 -7.46 -1.67
C VAL A 21 -10.74 -7.52 -3.08
N GLY A 22 -9.99 -7.08 -4.09
CA GLY A 22 -10.42 -7.13 -5.49
C GLY A 22 -10.69 -8.53 -6.02
N GLU A 23 -9.96 -9.54 -5.51
CA GLU A 23 -10.16 -10.96 -5.84
C GLU A 23 -11.27 -11.63 -5.00
N GLY A 24 -11.92 -10.90 -4.08
CA GLY A 24 -12.96 -11.43 -3.19
C GLY A 24 -12.43 -12.31 -2.06
N GLY A 25 -11.12 -12.43 -1.89
CA GLY A 25 -10.49 -13.21 -0.83
C GLY A 25 -10.50 -12.52 0.53
N TRP A 26 -10.64 -11.20 0.57
CA TRP A 26 -10.86 -10.37 1.77
C TRP A 26 -12.07 -9.46 1.56
N THR A 27 -12.79 -9.17 2.63
CA THR A 27 -13.78 -8.10 2.68
C THR A 27 -13.12 -6.74 2.95
N VAL A 28 -13.88 -5.66 2.77
CA VAL A 28 -13.44 -4.31 3.20
C VAL A 28 -13.22 -4.25 4.71
N ALA A 29 -13.98 -5.02 5.49
CA ALA A 29 -13.81 -5.09 6.95
C ALA A 29 -12.48 -5.75 7.32
N ASP A 30 -12.09 -6.82 6.61
CA ASP A 30 -10.80 -7.49 6.83
C ASP A 30 -9.62 -6.56 6.56
N LEU A 31 -9.68 -5.77 5.48
CA LEU A 31 -8.66 -4.76 5.19
C LEU A 31 -8.56 -3.69 6.30
N LYS A 32 -9.71 -3.24 6.82
CA LYS A 32 -9.74 -2.30 7.95
C LYS A 32 -9.15 -2.92 9.22
N ALA A 33 -9.47 -4.18 9.50
CA ALA A 33 -8.93 -4.92 10.64
C ALA A 33 -7.40 -5.09 10.52
N ALA A 34 -6.89 -5.46 9.34
CA ALA A 34 -5.46 -5.58 9.07
C ALA A 34 -4.71 -4.25 9.29
N LEU A 35 -5.27 -3.13 8.82
CA LEU A 35 -4.70 -1.80 9.07
C LEU A 35 -4.74 -1.44 10.56
N GLY A 36 -5.84 -1.74 11.25
CA GLY A 36 -6.02 -1.47 12.67
C GLY A 36 -5.10 -2.29 13.58
N ALA A 37 -4.74 -3.50 13.16
CA ALA A 37 -3.85 -4.39 13.90
C ALA A 37 -2.44 -3.82 14.09
N ARG A 38 -2.00 -2.89 13.22
CA ARG A 38 -0.63 -2.32 13.22
C ARG A 38 0.46 -3.39 13.23
N ASP A 39 0.14 -4.56 12.67
CA ASP A 39 1.01 -5.72 12.59
C ASP A 39 1.34 -6.00 11.13
N ARG A 40 2.62 -6.17 10.84
CA ARG A 40 3.11 -6.44 9.49
C ARG A 40 2.60 -7.77 8.95
N ALA A 41 2.44 -8.77 9.82
CA ALA A 41 1.95 -10.09 9.46
C ALA A 41 0.46 -10.08 9.09
N ALA A 42 -0.30 -9.08 9.55
CA ALA A 42 -1.71 -8.92 9.21
C ALA A 42 -1.95 -8.37 7.80
N CYS A 43 -0.93 -7.81 7.13
CA CYS A 43 -1.05 -7.34 5.75
C CYS A 43 -1.09 -8.50 4.74
N GLY A 44 -1.69 -8.24 3.58
CA GLY A 44 -1.57 -9.13 2.42
C GLY A 44 -0.12 -9.30 1.97
N GLN A 45 0.11 -10.33 1.15
CA GLN A 45 1.41 -10.60 0.53
C GLN A 45 1.92 -9.36 -0.20
N VAL A 46 3.22 -9.06 -0.07
CA VAL A 46 3.83 -7.92 -0.77
C VAL A 46 3.71 -8.13 -2.27
N ALA A 47 3.10 -7.18 -2.97
CA ALA A 47 3.01 -7.22 -4.43
C ALA A 47 4.42 -7.28 -5.06
N PRO A 48 4.63 -7.89 -6.25
CA PRO A 48 5.93 -7.89 -6.93
C PRO A 48 6.49 -6.47 -7.15
N PRO A 49 7.82 -6.28 -7.20
CA PRO A 49 8.43 -4.96 -7.32
C PRO A 49 8.34 -4.36 -8.73
N ASP A 50 8.34 -5.22 -9.75
CA ASP A 50 8.33 -4.87 -11.17
C ASP A 50 7.07 -4.12 -11.64
N GLY A 51 5.98 -4.19 -10.87
CA GLY A 51 4.76 -3.43 -11.12
C GLY A 51 4.70 -2.03 -10.48
N LEU A 52 5.70 -1.63 -9.69
CA LEU A 52 5.71 -0.33 -9.00
C LEU A 52 6.65 0.66 -9.69
N PHE A 53 6.10 1.79 -10.13
CA PHE A 53 6.83 2.86 -10.79
C PHE A 53 6.71 4.19 -10.03
N LEU A 54 7.81 4.95 -9.97
CA LEU A 54 7.79 6.34 -9.50
C LEU A 54 7.25 7.23 -10.62
N VAL A 55 6.15 7.93 -10.37
CA VAL A 55 5.44 8.72 -11.39
C VAL A 55 5.74 10.22 -11.33
N GLY A 56 6.23 10.73 -10.20
CA GLY A 56 6.52 12.15 -10.01
C GLY A 56 7.00 12.47 -8.60
N VAL A 57 7.61 13.63 -8.44
CA VAL A 57 8.10 14.18 -7.16
C VAL A 57 7.73 15.66 -7.12
N ASP A 58 7.00 16.06 -6.09
CA ASP A 58 6.60 17.44 -5.88
C ASP A 58 7.70 18.20 -5.13
N TYR A 59 8.12 19.34 -5.67
CA TYR A 59 9.02 20.29 -5.01
C TYR A 59 8.25 21.58 -4.71
N PRO A 60 8.53 22.27 -3.58
CA PRO A 60 7.98 23.60 -3.34
C PRO A 60 8.37 24.54 -4.49
N LYS A 61 7.45 25.43 -4.87
CA LYS A 61 7.80 26.53 -5.76
C LYS A 61 8.77 27.45 -5.03
N VAL A 62 9.84 27.83 -5.71
CA VAL A 62 10.74 28.89 -5.26
C VAL A 62 10.30 30.14 -6.00
N ASP A 63 9.96 31.19 -5.26
CA ASP A 63 9.62 32.50 -5.81
C ASP A 63 10.83 33.18 -6.47
#